data_AF-A0A4R5MFN4-F1
#
_entry.id   AF-A0A4R5MFN4-F1
#
_cell.length_a   1.000
_cell.length_b   1.000
_cell.length_c   1.000
_cell.angle_alpha   90.00
_cell.angle_beta   90.00
_cell.angle_gamma   90.00
#
_symmetry.space_group_name_H-M   'P 1'
#
loop_
_entity.id
_entity.type
_entity.pdbx_description
1 polymer ?
#
loop_
_entity_poly.entity_id
_entity_poly.type
_entity_poly.pdbx_seq_one_letter_code
_entity_poly.pdbx_strand_id
1 'polypeptide(L)'
;MRFAWRVGLAYGSHANKVRTVHTSAHPESRSSPEVSGFSDTQRGSHAASFARVDAPCLEGPEGIRYDFNYGCRVHVPVAGWRVRMVDLDTQNLVFDAALAAGEIVASRRKYFVRFLLEVFDGPRQVFSHAFDAAEKHVWMTIGSGALGDAIAWVPAIEAFRRRHGCSVTVQMRPWLHELFEAGYPALRFVSEMPGDSGTLDDCGKPIYATYRVGCFSPYADRDHQPTDPRVSSLQDFASYLLGVPPVERRTNVVMADHSRAVAQPYVCIAAQASAQCKYWNNPDGWRGLVAHLKARGYRVLCIDRDREYGLPGAPNTMPEGAEDFTGARPLQERASLLAHADFFVGLSSGLSWLAWAVGVPVVMISGFSHPKNEFHTPWRVINFHGCNSCYNDTTVEFDSDFGWCPRHAGDALRYQCTTVITAGQVISVVDELIAARGAS
;
A
#
# COMPACT_ATOMS: atom_id res chain seq x y z
N MET A 1 -11.77 36.48 -29.43
CA MET A 1 -11.02 35.85 -30.53
C MET A 1 -11.04 34.34 -30.26
N ARG A 2 -12.07 33.56 -30.63
CA ARG A 2 -12.41 32.98 -31.95
C ARG A 2 -11.22 32.35 -32.69
N PHE A 3 -11.21 31.01 -32.75
CA PHE A 3 -11.10 30.11 -33.93
C PHE A 3 -11.26 28.67 -33.38
N ALA A 4 -12.39 27.95 -33.49
CA ALA A 4 -12.91 27.16 -34.63
C ALA A 4 -11.83 26.25 -35.24
N TRP A 5 -12.01 24.92 -35.36
CA TRP A 5 -12.85 24.28 -36.38
C TRP A 5 -13.35 22.86 -36.02
N ARG A 6 -14.59 22.57 -36.45
CA ARG A 6 -15.20 21.23 -36.64
C ARG A 6 -14.98 20.78 -38.09
N VAL A 7 -14.75 19.49 -38.34
CA VAL A 7 -15.21 18.65 -39.49
C VAL A 7 -15.10 17.19 -39.00
N GLY A 8 -15.98 16.20 -39.20
CA GLY A 8 -17.09 15.96 -40.12
C GLY A 8 -16.93 14.56 -40.77
N LEU A 9 -17.73 13.59 -40.32
CA LEU A 9 -18.12 12.25 -40.84
C LEU A 9 -17.60 11.74 -42.21
N ALA A 10 -17.34 10.43 -42.31
CA ALA A 10 -18.07 9.49 -43.20
C ALA A 10 -17.62 8.01 -43.08
N TYR A 11 -18.60 7.11 -43.21
CA TYR A 11 -18.53 5.65 -43.30
C TYR A 11 -17.97 5.14 -44.65
N GLY A 12 -17.40 3.94 -44.67
CA GLY A 12 -17.13 3.18 -45.89
C GLY A 12 -16.78 1.71 -45.61
N SER A 13 -17.76 0.82 -45.75
CA SER A 13 -17.62 -0.64 -45.82
C SER A 13 -17.00 -1.08 -47.15
N HIS A 14 -16.21 -2.17 -47.20
CA HIS A 14 -16.16 -3.12 -48.33
C HIS A 14 -15.47 -4.44 -47.92
N ALA A 15 -15.95 -5.54 -48.50
CA ALA A 15 -15.69 -6.93 -48.11
C ALA A 15 -14.73 -7.67 -49.04
N ASN A 16 -14.16 -8.76 -48.50
CA ASN A 16 -13.66 -10.00 -49.12
C ASN A 16 -12.66 -9.97 -50.28
N LYS A 17 -11.54 -10.70 -50.09
CA LYS A 17 -11.20 -11.86 -50.95
C LYS A 17 -10.14 -12.76 -50.30
N VAL A 18 -10.56 -14.00 -50.06
CA VAL A 18 -9.72 -15.17 -49.77
C VAL A 18 -8.99 -15.58 -51.06
N ARG A 19 -7.69 -15.88 -50.96
CA ARG A 19 -6.96 -16.62 -52.00
C ARG A 19 -6.04 -17.65 -51.34
N THR A 20 -6.44 -18.91 -51.48
CA THR A 20 -5.66 -20.12 -51.25
C THR A 20 -4.68 -20.32 -52.42
N VAL A 21 -3.44 -20.69 -52.14
CA VAL A 21 -2.53 -21.31 -53.12
C VAL A 21 -1.84 -22.49 -52.44
N HIS A 22 -1.88 -23.64 -53.12
CA HIS A 22 -1.33 -24.92 -52.70
C HIS A 22 0.11 -25.14 -53.21
N THR A 23 0.87 -25.89 -52.39
CA THR A 23 1.91 -26.89 -52.69
C THR A 23 3.25 -26.52 -53.33
N SER A 24 4.34 -26.87 -52.62
CA SER A 24 5.35 -27.82 -53.10
C SER A 24 6.30 -28.25 -51.97
N ALA A 25 6.63 -29.53 -51.91
CA ALA A 25 7.44 -30.19 -50.88
C ALA A 25 8.86 -30.54 -51.37
N HIS A 26 9.76 -30.77 -50.39
CA HIS A 26 11.09 -31.43 -50.36
C HIS A 26 12.33 -30.54 -50.13
N PRO A 27 13.41 -31.05 -49.50
CA PRO A 27 13.52 -32.11 -48.48
C PRO A 27 14.27 -31.66 -47.20
N GLU A 28 14.19 -32.50 -46.17
CA GLU A 28 14.80 -32.32 -44.84
C GLU A 28 16.33 -32.17 -44.90
N SER A 29 16.86 -31.10 -44.28
CA SER A 29 18.21 -31.06 -43.75
C SER A 29 18.13 -31.06 -42.22
N ARG A 30 18.77 -32.04 -41.59
CA ARG A 30 18.90 -32.12 -40.13
C ARG A 30 19.81 -30.99 -39.65
N SER A 31 19.23 -29.89 -39.20
CA SER A 31 19.91 -28.90 -38.38
C SER A 31 19.88 -29.34 -36.91
N SER A 32 21.04 -29.24 -36.28
CA SER A 32 21.29 -29.35 -34.85
C SER A 32 20.25 -28.55 -34.05
N PRO A 33 19.91 -28.96 -32.80
CA PRO A 33 18.86 -28.30 -32.05
C PRO A 33 19.22 -26.82 -31.87
N GLU A 34 18.42 -25.96 -32.48
CA GLU A 34 18.40 -24.54 -32.19
C GLU A 34 18.29 -24.38 -30.68
N VAL A 35 19.25 -23.66 -30.10
CA VAL A 35 19.18 -23.21 -28.72
C VAL A 35 17.93 -22.34 -28.65
N SER A 36 16.84 -22.91 -28.16
CA SER A 36 15.55 -22.25 -28.00
C SER A 36 15.78 -20.90 -27.34
N GLY A 37 15.41 -19.82 -28.02
CA GLY A 37 15.52 -18.46 -27.52
C GLY A 37 14.73 -18.30 -26.23
N PHE A 38 15.40 -18.48 -25.09
CA PHE A 38 14.84 -18.14 -23.80
C PHE A 38 14.87 -16.61 -23.67
N SER A 39 13.68 -16.06 -23.44
CA SER A 39 13.36 -14.68 -23.77
C SER A 39 13.84 -13.69 -22.71
N ASP A 40 14.39 -12.56 -23.16
CA ASP A 40 14.71 -11.34 -22.39
C ASP A 40 13.45 -10.61 -21.83
N THR A 41 12.28 -11.26 -21.77
CA THR A 41 10.98 -10.60 -21.51
C THR A 41 10.74 -10.18 -20.06
N GLN A 42 11.64 -10.57 -19.15
CA GLN A 42 11.60 -10.26 -17.72
C GLN A 42 12.76 -9.35 -17.29
N ARG A 43 13.45 -8.73 -18.26
CA ARG A 43 14.34 -7.61 -17.99
C ARG A 43 13.53 -6.44 -17.43
N GLY A 44 13.94 -5.93 -16.28
CA GLY A 44 13.34 -4.78 -15.62
C GLY A 44 14.14 -3.50 -15.81
N SER A 45 13.48 -2.36 -15.59
CA SER A 45 14.19 -1.10 -15.35
C SER A 45 15.04 -1.20 -14.09
N HIS A 46 16.22 -0.60 -14.07
CA HIS A 46 17.05 -0.47 -12.86
C HIS A 46 16.93 0.92 -12.20
N ALA A 47 16.01 1.77 -12.68
CA ALA A 47 15.73 3.08 -12.11
C ALA A 47 14.25 3.48 -12.21
N ALA A 48 13.82 4.33 -11.29
CA ALA A 48 12.53 5.04 -11.30
C ALA A 48 12.67 6.43 -10.65
N SER A 49 11.65 7.27 -10.76
CA SER A 49 11.63 8.61 -10.15
C SER A 49 11.87 8.58 -8.62
N PHE A 50 11.44 7.50 -7.95
CA PHE A 50 11.60 7.26 -6.52
C PHE A 50 12.71 6.27 -6.16
N ALA A 51 13.44 5.75 -7.15
CA ALA A 51 14.52 4.78 -6.97
C ALA A 51 15.64 5.11 -7.97
N ARG A 52 16.61 5.90 -7.53
CA ARG A 52 17.86 6.12 -8.28
C ARG A 52 18.92 5.26 -7.62
N VAL A 53 19.39 4.27 -8.35
CA VAL A 53 20.29 3.27 -7.83
C VAL A 53 21.42 3.13 -8.84
N ASP A 54 22.64 3.46 -8.41
CA ASP A 54 23.85 3.41 -9.25
C ASP A 54 24.27 1.96 -9.54
N ALA A 55 25.56 1.71 -9.78
CA ALA A 55 26.09 0.36 -9.90
C ALA A 55 25.72 -0.51 -8.67
N PRO A 56 25.50 -1.82 -8.85
CA PRO A 56 25.26 -2.72 -7.74
C PRO A 56 26.38 -2.64 -6.69
N CYS A 57 26.00 -2.66 -5.41
CA CYS A 57 26.93 -2.29 -4.33
C CYS A 57 27.65 -3.47 -3.67
N LEU A 58 27.27 -4.71 -3.94
CA LEU A 58 27.94 -5.90 -3.40
C LEU A 58 28.93 -6.45 -4.43
N GLU A 59 30.07 -6.92 -3.94
CA GLU A 59 31.13 -7.50 -4.76
C GLU A 59 30.97 -9.02 -4.89
N GLY A 60 31.08 -9.51 -6.11
CA GLY A 60 31.19 -10.93 -6.45
C GLY A 60 32.59 -11.26 -7.00
N PRO A 61 32.86 -12.54 -7.28
CA PRO A 61 34.13 -12.96 -7.86
C PRO A 61 34.33 -12.37 -9.27
N GLU A 62 35.59 -12.31 -9.69
CA GLU A 62 35.97 -11.93 -11.06
C GLU A 62 35.39 -10.58 -11.54
N GLY A 63 35.17 -9.63 -10.62
CA GLY A 63 34.68 -8.28 -10.93
C GLY A 63 33.16 -8.17 -11.12
N ILE A 64 32.40 -9.23 -10.81
CA ILE A 64 30.94 -9.17 -10.75
C ILE A 64 30.52 -8.21 -9.64
N ARG A 65 29.46 -7.45 -9.87
CA ARG A 65 28.76 -6.73 -8.80
C ARG A 65 27.29 -7.08 -8.82
N TYR A 66 26.66 -7.17 -7.66
CA TYR A 66 25.25 -7.52 -7.52
C TYR A 66 24.61 -6.83 -6.32
N ASP A 67 23.28 -6.82 -6.25
CA ASP A 67 22.50 -6.53 -5.05
C ASP A 67 21.02 -6.87 -5.26
N PHE A 68 20.19 -6.57 -4.27
CA PHE A 68 18.74 -6.68 -4.33
C PHE A 68 18.06 -5.32 -4.12
N ASN A 69 18.73 -4.24 -4.55
CA ASN A 69 18.23 -2.88 -4.42
C ASN A 69 17.40 -2.54 -5.66
N TYR A 70 16.09 -2.30 -5.48
CA TYR A 70 15.14 -2.12 -6.58
C TYR A 70 15.10 -3.33 -7.55
N GLY A 71 14.96 -4.53 -6.97
CA GLY A 71 14.98 -5.83 -7.66
C GLY A 71 16.34 -6.52 -7.58
N CYS A 72 16.46 -7.73 -8.14
CA CYS A 72 17.75 -8.42 -8.26
C CYS A 72 18.56 -7.80 -9.39
N ARG A 73 19.73 -7.24 -9.09
CA ARG A 73 20.58 -6.55 -10.06
C ARG A 73 21.95 -7.20 -10.14
N VAL A 74 22.52 -7.22 -11.34
CA VAL A 74 23.87 -7.72 -11.57
C VAL A 74 24.57 -6.94 -12.69
N HIS A 75 25.85 -6.72 -12.48
CA HIS A 75 26.81 -6.18 -13.43
C HIS A 75 27.86 -7.26 -13.71
N VAL A 76 28.13 -7.54 -14.98
CA VAL A 76 29.20 -8.46 -15.40
C VAL A 76 30.30 -7.73 -16.17
N PRO A 77 31.58 -7.99 -15.88
CA PRO A 77 32.68 -7.27 -16.52
C PRO A 77 33.06 -7.85 -17.90
N VAL A 78 32.66 -9.08 -18.22
CA VAL A 78 33.05 -9.79 -19.44
C VAL A 78 31.85 -10.00 -20.35
N ALA A 79 32.03 -9.71 -21.64
CA ALA A 79 30.99 -9.90 -22.65
C ALA A 79 30.74 -11.39 -22.92
N GLY A 80 29.47 -11.76 -23.10
CA GLY A 80 29.05 -13.13 -23.39
C GLY A 80 28.77 -13.97 -22.15
N TRP A 81 29.03 -13.47 -20.95
CA TRP A 81 28.62 -14.15 -19.71
C TRP A 81 27.11 -14.21 -19.61
N ARG A 82 26.61 -15.40 -19.25
CA ARG A 82 25.18 -15.71 -19.17
C ARG A 82 24.69 -15.56 -17.74
N VAL A 83 23.68 -14.72 -17.54
CA VAL A 83 23.05 -14.48 -16.24
C VAL A 83 21.72 -15.22 -16.18
N ARG A 84 21.47 -15.89 -15.07
CA ARG A 84 20.18 -16.48 -14.73
C ARG A 84 19.65 -15.93 -13.42
N MET A 85 18.35 -15.67 -13.39
CA MET A 85 17.62 -15.39 -12.16
C MET A 85 16.50 -16.42 -12.03
N VAL A 86 16.45 -17.14 -10.91
CA VAL A 86 15.45 -18.15 -10.60
C VAL A 86 14.69 -17.71 -9.36
N ASP A 87 13.37 -17.82 -9.36
CA ASP A 87 12.57 -17.68 -8.14
C ASP A 87 12.67 -18.99 -7.33
N LEU A 88 13.30 -18.94 -6.15
CA LEU A 88 13.51 -20.13 -5.31
C LEU A 88 12.22 -20.69 -4.69
N ASP A 89 11.16 -19.89 -4.61
CA ASP A 89 9.89 -20.33 -4.02
C ASP A 89 9.02 -21.04 -5.06
N THR A 90 9.03 -20.56 -6.30
CA THR A 90 8.24 -21.15 -7.40
C THR A 90 9.05 -22.05 -8.33
N GLN A 91 10.38 -22.08 -8.16
CA GLN A 91 11.35 -22.81 -9.00
C GLN A 91 11.34 -22.41 -10.48
N ASN A 92 10.81 -21.22 -10.80
CA ASN A 92 10.75 -20.73 -12.17
C ASN A 92 12.02 -19.96 -12.53
N LEU A 93 12.59 -20.27 -13.71
CA LEU A 93 13.60 -19.43 -14.35
C LEU A 93 12.91 -18.16 -14.86
N VAL A 94 13.20 -17.03 -14.24
CA VAL A 94 12.55 -15.76 -14.55
C VAL A 94 13.40 -14.87 -15.44
N PHE A 95 14.72 -15.03 -15.49
CA PHE A 95 15.57 -14.30 -16.43
C PHE A 95 16.71 -15.21 -16.90
N ASP A 96 17.03 -15.18 -18.20
CA ASP A 96 18.15 -15.93 -18.76
C ASP A 96 18.68 -15.26 -20.04
N ALA A 97 19.84 -14.61 -19.95
CA ALA A 97 20.45 -13.92 -21.10
C ALA A 97 21.97 -13.82 -21.01
N ALA A 98 22.63 -13.77 -22.17
CA ALA A 98 24.04 -13.36 -22.27
C ALA A 98 24.14 -11.84 -22.31
N LEU A 99 25.11 -11.26 -21.59
CA LEU A 99 25.24 -9.82 -21.42
C LEU A 99 26.46 -9.24 -22.13
N ALA A 100 26.41 -7.95 -22.46
CA ALA A 100 27.59 -7.20 -22.87
C ALA A 100 28.48 -6.87 -21.65
N ALA A 101 29.77 -6.62 -21.91
CA ALA A 101 30.70 -6.18 -20.88
C ALA A 101 30.24 -4.84 -20.28
N GLY A 102 30.19 -4.75 -18.95
CA GLY A 102 29.78 -3.53 -18.25
C GLY A 102 28.26 -3.33 -18.14
N GLU A 103 27.46 -4.24 -18.70
CA GLU A 103 26.00 -4.14 -18.68
C GLU A 103 25.45 -4.42 -17.28
N ILE A 104 24.52 -3.57 -16.82
CA ILE A 104 23.71 -3.80 -15.61
C ILE A 104 22.35 -4.32 -16.03
N VAL A 105 21.96 -5.48 -15.51
CA VAL A 105 20.61 -6.02 -15.68
C VAL A 105 19.91 -6.11 -14.34
N ALA A 106 18.58 -5.97 -14.38
CA ALA A 106 17.72 -6.05 -13.21
C ALA A 106 16.50 -6.92 -13.47
N SER A 107 16.00 -7.59 -12.43
CA SER A 107 14.72 -8.30 -12.47
C SER A 107 13.58 -7.33 -12.78
N ARG A 108 12.59 -7.78 -13.56
CA ARG A 108 11.35 -7.02 -13.79
C ARG A 108 10.55 -6.77 -12.51
N ARG A 109 10.43 -7.80 -11.65
CA ARG A 109 9.71 -7.67 -10.38
C ARG A 109 10.55 -6.90 -9.34
N LYS A 110 9.91 -5.94 -8.67
CA LYS A 110 10.49 -5.02 -7.68
C LYS A 110 9.97 -5.24 -6.26
N TYR A 111 8.92 -6.04 -6.11
CA TYR A 111 8.52 -6.61 -4.83
C TYR A 111 9.46 -7.76 -4.44
N PHE A 112 9.31 -8.27 -3.22
CA PHE A 112 10.12 -9.37 -2.73
C PHE A 112 9.93 -10.64 -3.59
N VAL A 113 11.05 -11.16 -4.08
CA VAL A 113 11.17 -12.48 -4.67
C VAL A 113 12.46 -13.07 -4.13
N ARG A 114 12.43 -14.34 -3.68
CA ARG A 114 13.60 -15.03 -3.16
C ARG A 114 14.47 -15.53 -4.32
N PHE A 115 15.15 -14.61 -4.99
CA PHE A 115 15.93 -14.92 -6.18
C PHE A 115 17.15 -15.80 -5.88
N LEU A 116 17.47 -16.71 -6.79
CA LEU A 116 18.80 -17.26 -7.00
C LEU A 116 19.39 -16.59 -8.24
N LEU A 117 20.50 -15.89 -8.05
CA LEU A 117 21.26 -15.23 -9.12
C LEU A 117 22.46 -16.11 -9.48
N GLU A 118 22.60 -16.46 -10.76
CA GLU A 118 23.70 -17.27 -11.27
C GLU A 118 24.36 -16.58 -12.46
N VAL A 119 25.68 -16.68 -12.58
CA VAL A 119 26.46 -16.14 -13.70
C VAL A 119 27.38 -17.22 -14.24
N PHE A 120 27.38 -17.41 -15.55
CA PHE A 120 28.12 -18.45 -16.25
C PHE A 120 29.04 -17.87 -17.32
N ASP A 121 30.22 -18.47 -17.42
CA ASP A 121 31.21 -18.28 -18.48
C ASP A 121 31.26 -19.57 -19.31
N GLY A 122 30.49 -19.60 -20.40
CA GLY A 122 30.21 -20.85 -21.12
C GLY A 122 29.55 -21.88 -20.18
N PRO A 123 30.12 -23.09 -20.01
CA PRO A 123 29.60 -24.10 -19.08
C PRO A 123 30.01 -23.87 -17.61
N ARG A 124 30.95 -22.96 -17.34
CA ARG A 124 31.50 -22.73 -16.00
C ARG A 124 30.59 -21.79 -15.21
N GLN A 125 30.11 -22.22 -14.04
CA GLN A 125 29.41 -21.34 -13.10
C GLN A 125 30.45 -20.48 -12.36
N VAL A 126 30.44 -19.18 -12.62
CA VAL A 126 31.37 -18.20 -12.04
C VAL A 126 30.87 -17.70 -10.69
N PHE A 127 29.55 -17.49 -10.60
CA PHE A 127 28.92 -16.94 -9.42
C PHE A 127 27.54 -17.54 -9.22
N SER A 128 27.17 -17.77 -7.97
CA SER A 128 25.83 -18.18 -7.58
C SER A 128 25.53 -17.62 -6.20
N HIS A 129 24.39 -16.95 -6.07
CA HIS A 129 23.96 -16.32 -4.83
C HIS A 129 22.45 -16.47 -4.68
N ALA A 130 22.04 -17.29 -3.72
CA ALA A 130 20.67 -17.34 -3.25
C ALA A 130 20.37 -16.12 -2.36
N PHE A 131 19.19 -15.52 -2.51
CA PHE A 131 18.76 -14.44 -1.63
C PHE A 131 18.78 -14.92 -0.18
N ASP A 132 19.68 -14.34 0.60
CA ASP A 132 19.85 -14.58 2.01
C ASP A 132 20.11 -13.24 2.70
N ALA A 133 19.13 -12.74 3.44
CA ALA A 133 19.24 -11.47 4.16
C ALA A 133 19.63 -11.64 5.63
N ALA A 134 19.95 -12.85 6.09
CA ALA A 134 20.34 -13.09 7.49
C ALA A 134 21.53 -12.19 7.87
N GLU A 135 21.38 -11.44 8.96
CA GLU A 135 22.37 -10.48 9.48
C GLU A 135 22.75 -9.34 8.51
N LYS A 136 22.07 -9.23 7.38
CA LYS A 136 22.29 -8.16 6.39
C LYS A 136 21.33 -7.01 6.60
N HIS A 137 21.70 -5.84 6.09
CA HIS A 137 20.90 -4.64 6.19
C HIS A 137 19.93 -4.50 5.01
N VAL A 138 18.64 -4.38 5.33
CA VAL A 138 17.57 -4.16 4.36
C VAL A 138 16.95 -2.80 4.60
N TRP A 139 16.76 -2.04 3.53
CA TRP A 139 16.07 -0.76 3.58
C TRP A 139 14.64 -0.88 3.11
N MET A 140 13.70 -0.31 3.84
CA MET A 140 12.30 -0.24 3.42
C MET A 140 11.79 1.19 3.48
N THR A 141 11.04 1.60 2.47
CA THR A 141 10.39 2.92 2.43
C THR A 141 8.89 2.75 2.44
N ILE A 142 8.21 3.37 3.41
CA ILE A 142 6.76 3.53 3.36
C ILE A 142 6.45 4.60 2.31
N GLY A 143 5.86 4.17 1.19
CA GLY A 143 5.60 5.01 0.02
C GLY A 143 4.47 6.03 0.19
N SER A 144 3.81 6.03 1.34
CA SER A 144 2.70 6.92 1.70
C SER A 144 3.06 7.79 2.91
N GLY A 145 2.48 8.99 2.96
CA GLY A 145 2.52 9.84 4.15
C GLY A 145 1.34 9.65 5.09
N ALA A 146 0.41 8.73 4.80
CA ALA A 146 -0.83 8.59 5.57
C ALA A 146 -0.64 7.77 6.86
N LEU A 147 -1.31 8.18 7.94
CA LEU A 147 -1.29 7.48 9.23
C LEU A 147 -1.80 6.02 9.10
N GLY A 148 -2.92 5.82 8.41
CA GLY A 148 -3.53 4.49 8.28
C GLY A 148 -2.63 3.50 7.54
N ASP A 149 -1.99 3.95 6.46
CA ASP A 149 -1.07 3.15 5.67
C ASP A 149 0.15 2.72 6.49
N ALA A 150 0.76 3.64 7.24
CA ALA A 150 1.89 3.32 8.11
C ALA A 150 1.51 2.29 9.18
N ILE A 151 0.36 2.48 9.86
CA ILE A 151 -0.14 1.53 10.84
C ILE A 151 -0.39 0.16 10.19
N ALA A 152 -1.03 0.12 9.02
CA ALA A 152 -1.33 -1.13 8.32
C ALA A 152 -0.08 -1.91 7.87
N TRP A 153 0.99 -1.22 7.46
CA TRP A 153 2.12 -1.86 6.76
C TRP A 153 3.31 -2.21 7.65
N VAL A 154 3.57 -1.47 8.74
CA VAL A 154 4.68 -1.75 9.66
C VAL A 154 4.67 -3.19 10.21
N PRO A 155 3.53 -3.81 10.55
CA PRO A 155 3.51 -5.21 11.00
C PRO A 155 4.01 -6.22 9.96
N ALA A 156 3.79 -5.97 8.66
CA ALA A 156 4.31 -6.82 7.58
C ALA A 156 5.83 -6.67 7.44
N ILE A 157 6.36 -5.46 7.65
CA ILE A 157 7.81 -5.19 7.69
C ILE A 157 8.48 -5.96 8.84
N GLU A 158 7.90 -5.93 10.03
CA GLU A 158 8.42 -6.70 11.17
C GLU A 158 8.35 -8.21 10.92
N ALA A 159 7.28 -8.69 10.27
CA ALA A 159 7.17 -10.09 9.87
C ALA A 159 8.28 -10.50 8.88
N PHE A 160 8.61 -9.62 7.93
CA PHE A 160 9.73 -9.83 7.01
C PHE A 160 11.06 -9.92 7.76
N ARG A 161 11.33 -8.94 8.64
CA ARG A 161 12.56 -8.89 9.43
C ARG A 161 12.76 -10.17 10.23
N ARG A 162 11.70 -10.64 10.93
CA ARG A 162 11.74 -11.87 11.72
C ARG A 162 11.97 -13.11 10.85
N ARG A 163 11.29 -13.19 9.71
CA ARG A 163 11.41 -14.34 8.78
C ARG A 163 12.81 -14.48 8.21
N HIS A 164 13.47 -13.35 7.90
CA HIS A 164 14.76 -13.33 7.21
C HIS A 164 15.96 -13.07 8.13
N GLY A 165 15.75 -12.81 9.41
CA GLY A 165 16.85 -12.57 10.36
C GLY A 165 17.70 -11.34 10.01
N CYS A 166 17.16 -10.39 9.26
CA CYS A 166 17.86 -9.20 8.80
C CYS A 166 17.74 -8.04 9.80
N SER A 167 18.58 -7.01 9.64
CA SER A 167 18.32 -5.69 10.21
C SER A 167 17.52 -4.86 9.20
N VAL A 168 16.54 -4.08 9.67
CA VAL A 168 15.69 -3.28 8.80
C VAL A 168 15.68 -1.83 9.24
N THR A 169 16.00 -0.94 8.31
CA THR A 169 15.70 0.50 8.43
C THR A 169 14.43 0.82 7.66
N VAL A 170 13.50 1.54 8.29
CA VAL A 170 12.23 1.96 7.70
C VAL A 170 12.22 3.48 7.55
N GLN A 171 12.20 3.94 6.31
CA GLN A 171 12.00 5.34 5.96
C GLN A 171 10.51 5.69 5.98
N MET A 172 10.14 6.69 6.78
CA MET A 172 8.77 7.23 6.86
C MET A 172 8.78 8.69 7.37
N ARG A 173 7.61 9.34 7.41
CA ARG A 173 7.52 10.73 7.89
C ARG A 173 7.91 10.84 9.38
N PRO A 174 8.66 11.88 9.79
CA PRO A 174 9.16 12.00 11.17
C PRO A 174 8.06 11.98 12.25
N TRP A 175 6.91 12.60 11.98
CA TRP A 175 5.78 12.65 12.92
C TRP A 175 5.13 11.29 13.21
N LEU A 176 5.53 10.23 12.50
CA LEU A 176 5.09 8.85 12.73
C LEU A 176 6.05 8.06 13.62
N HIS A 177 7.30 8.51 13.81
CA HIS A 177 8.36 7.69 14.43
C HIS A 177 8.00 7.27 15.86
N GLU A 178 7.63 8.24 16.70
CA GLU A 178 7.26 8.03 18.11
C GLU A 178 6.11 7.03 18.31
N LEU A 179 5.28 6.80 17.29
CA LEU A 179 4.19 5.82 17.36
C LEU A 179 4.72 4.37 17.35
N PHE A 180 5.84 4.11 16.69
CA PHE A 180 6.32 2.76 16.40
C PHE A 180 7.60 2.36 17.15
N GLU A 181 8.47 3.31 17.52
CA GLU A 181 9.79 3.03 18.10
C GLU A 181 9.75 2.07 19.30
N ALA A 182 8.89 2.36 20.28
CA ALA A 182 8.76 1.53 21.47
C ALA A 182 8.12 0.16 21.19
N GLY A 183 7.23 0.08 20.19
CA GLY A 183 6.56 -1.16 19.80
C GLY A 183 7.39 -2.07 18.89
N TYR A 184 8.39 -1.52 18.22
CA TYR A 184 9.24 -2.18 17.25
C TYR A 184 10.73 -1.82 17.44
N PRO A 185 11.33 -2.11 18.60
CA PRO A 185 12.68 -1.66 18.94
C PRO A 185 13.79 -2.27 18.05
N ALA A 186 13.48 -3.33 17.32
CA ALA A 186 14.40 -3.97 16.36
C ALA A 186 14.31 -3.35 14.94
N LEU A 187 13.34 -2.48 14.68
CA LEU A 187 13.26 -1.67 13.48
C LEU A 187 13.88 -0.30 13.75
N ARG A 188 14.67 0.20 12.81
CA ARG A 188 15.21 1.56 12.87
C ARG A 188 14.37 2.49 12.01
N PHE A 189 13.76 3.52 12.59
CA PHE A 189 12.96 4.49 11.85
C PHE A 189 13.78 5.72 11.48
N VAL A 190 13.65 6.20 10.24
CA VAL A 190 14.36 7.37 9.71
C VAL A 190 13.46 8.19 8.78
N SER A 191 13.81 9.45 8.56
CA SER A 191 13.04 10.36 7.68
C SER A 191 13.48 10.27 6.23
N GLU A 192 14.79 10.09 6.01
CA GLU A 192 15.43 10.18 4.71
C GLU A 192 16.47 9.08 4.56
N MET A 193 16.77 8.74 3.30
CA MET A 193 17.84 7.83 2.97
C MET A 193 19.16 8.63 2.89
N PRO A 194 20.25 8.11 3.47
CA PRO A 194 21.55 8.75 3.37
C PRO A 194 22.12 8.67 1.94
N GLY A 195 22.60 9.81 1.44
CA GLY A 195 23.32 9.91 0.16
C GLY A 195 22.44 9.83 -1.09
N ASP A 196 23.04 10.15 -2.24
CA ASP A 196 22.33 10.26 -3.53
C ASP A 196 22.11 8.91 -4.23
N SER A 197 22.93 7.89 -3.91
CA SER A 197 23.00 6.62 -4.65
C SER A 197 22.00 5.56 -4.20
N GLY A 198 21.37 5.75 -3.03
CA GLY A 198 20.39 4.85 -2.42
C GLY A 198 20.81 3.41 -2.17
N THR A 199 22.12 3.14 -2.14
CA THR A 199 22.72 1.79 -2.00
C THR A 199 23.63 1.64 -0.78
N LEU A 200 23.87 2.73 -0.05
CA LEU A 200 24.71 2.76 1.14
C LEU A 200 23.89 3.20 2.35
N ASP A 201 24.20 2.66 3.51
CA ASP A 201 23.64 3.09 4.79
C ASP A 201 24.34 4.35 5.33
N ASP A 202 23.91 4.84 6.51
CA ASP A 202 24.46 6.07 7.11
C ASP A 202 25.96 5.95 7.47
N CYS A 203 26.48 4.72 7.57
CA CYS A 203 27.88 4.43 7.82
C CYS A 203 28.68 4.20 6.53
N GLY A 204 28.06 4.38 5.36
CA GLY A 204 28.67 4.12 4.06
C GLY A 204 28.80 2.64 3.73
N LYS A 205 28.06 1.74 4.42
CA LYS A 205 28.09 0.30 4.15
C LYS A 205 27.02 -0.08 3.11
N PRO A 206 27.28 -1.07 2.26
CA PRO A 206 26.30 -1.55 1.28
C PRO A 206 24.99 -2.03 1.90
N ILE A 207 23.87 -1.51 1.39
CA ILE A 207 22.52 -2.02 1.65
C ILE A 207 22.31 -3.27 0.80
N TYR A 208 21.90 -4.38 1.42
CA TYR A 208 21.74 -5.65 0.74
C TYR A 208 20.51 -5.69 -0.17
N ALA A 209 19.39 -5.14 0.29
CA ALA A 209 18.14 -5.10 -0.45
C ALA A 209 17.32 -3.84 -0.11
N THR A 210 16.54 -3.36 -1.08
CA THR A 210 15.57 -2.26 -0.86
C THR A 210 14.16 -2.61 -1.31
N TYR A 211 13.16 -2.21 -0.52
CA TYR A 211 11.74 -2.38 -0.86
C TYR A 211 10.94 -1.10 -0.60
N ARG A 212 10.13 -0.69 -1.58
CA ARG A 212 9.17 0.41 -1.40
C ARG A 212 7.78 -0.18 -1.16
N VAL A 213 7.27 -0.03 0.06
CA VAL A 213 5.95 -0.53 0.48
C VAL A 213 4.92 0.57 0.24
N GLY A 214 4.06 0.41 -0.75
CA GLY A 214 2.96 1.33 -1.04
C GLY A 214 2.26 0.99 -2.34
N CYS A 215 1.06 1.53 -2.57
CA CYS A 215 0.29 1.26 -3.79
C CYS A 215 0.86 2.03 -4.98
N PHE A 216 1.03 1.37 -6.12
CA PHE A 216 1.57 1.94 -7.35
C PHE A 216 0.46 2.21 -8.36
N SER A 217 0.44 3.41 -8.95
CA SER A 217 -0.44 3.76 -10.07
C SER A 217 0.32 3.59 -11.40
N PRO A 218 -0.31 3.06 -12.46
CA PRO A 218 -1.66 2.50 -12.47
C PRO A 218 -1.77 1.27 -11.56
N TYR A 219 -2.91 1.05 -10.90
CA TYR A 219 -3.06 -0.09 -9.98
C TYR A 219 -2.93 -1.45 -10.67
N ALA A 220 -3.00 -1.48 -12.01
CA ALA A 220 -2.67 -2.66 -12.81
C ALA A 220 -1.16 -3.01 -12.84
N ASP A 221 -0.24 -2.12 -12.42
CA ASP A 221 1.21 -2.36 -12.42
C ASP A 221 1.55 -3.65 -11.66
N ARG A 222 2.11 -4.65 -12.36
CA ARG A 222 2.54 -5.93 -11.78
C ARG A 222 4.05 -6.05 -11.61
N ASP A 223 4.80 -5.02 -11.94
CA ASP A 223 6.25 -4.98 -11.81
C ASP A 223 6.61 -4.54 -10.37
N HIS A 224 5.91 -3.54 -9.84
CA HIS A 224 6.14 -3.03 -8.47
C HIS A 224 5.33 -3.70 -7.38
N GLN A 225 4.21 -4.32 -7.73
CA GLN A 225 3.30 -4.94 -6.78
C GLN A 225 2.79 -6.28 -7.34
N PRO A 226 2.59 -7.31 -6.51
CA PRO A 226 2.20 -8.65 -6.97
C PRO A 226 0.70 -8.79 -7.20
N THR A 227 -0.12 -8.07 -6.40
CA THR A 227 -1.59 -8.03 -6.52
C THR A 227 -2.12 -6.61 -6.73
N ASP A 228 -3.30 -6.47 -7.32
CA ASP A 228 -4.00 -5.19 -7.38
C ASP A 228 -4.41 -4.79 -5.95
N PRO A 229 -4.02 -3.61 -5.45
CA PRO A 229 -4.35 -3.21 -4.09
C PRO A 229 -5.88 -3.15 -3.85
N ARG A 230 -6.69 -3.00 -4.90
CA ARG A 230 -8.16 -2.91 -4.80
C ARG A 230 -8.83 -4.25 -4.51
N VAL A 231 -8.16 -5.37 -4.77
CA VAL A 231 -8.69 -6.73 -4.52
C VAL A 231 -8.13 -7.37 -3.25
N SER A 232 -7.31 -6.63 -2.50
CA SER A 232 -6.67 -7.08 -1.25
C SER A 232 -7.03 -6.10 -0.12
N SER A 233 -6.92 -6.52 1.14
CA SER A 233 -6.91 -5.55 2.24
C SER A 233 -5.62 -4.71 2.20
N LEU A 234 -5.62 -3.54 2.86
CA LEU A 234 -4.41 -2.72 2.99
C LEU A 234 -3.24 -3.51 3.59
N GLN A 235 -3.50 -4.44 4.51
CA GLN A 235 -2.48 -5.26 5.17
C GLN A 235 -2.02 -6.43 4.29
N ASP A 236 -2.95 -7.09 3.61
CA ASP A 236 -2.62 -8.21 2.73
C ASP A 236 -1.76 -7.74 1.56
N PHE A 237 -2.08 -6.57 0.99
CA PHE A 237 -1.27 -5.94 -0.05
C PHE A 237 0.22 -5.86 0.34
N ALA A 238 0.52 -5.29 1.52
CA ALA A 238 1.89 -5.19 2.02
C ALA A 238 2.51 -6.56 2.31
N SER A 239 1.71 -7.51 2.80
CA SER A 239 2.15 -8.88 3.05
C SER A 239 2.58 -9.59 1.76
N TYR A 240 1.78 -9.46 0.68
CA TYR A 240 2.13 -10.00 -0.63
C TYR A 240 3.38 -9.33 -1.21
N LEU A 241 3.48 -8.00 -1.11
CA LEU A 241 4.66 -7.25 -1.60
C LEU A 241 5.96 -7.70 -0.91
N LEU A 242 5.89 -8.06 0.38
CA LEU A 242 7.04 -8.50 1.17
C LEU A 242 7.18 -10.03 1.25
N GLY A 243 6.33 -10.81 0.58
CA GLY A 243 6.37 -12.28 0.61
C GLY A 243 6.18 -12.89 2.01
N VAL A 244 5.43 -12.24 2.88
CA VAL A 244 5.06 -12.77 4.21
C VAL A 244 3.58 -13.22 4.20
N PRO A 245 3.17 -14.13 5.11
CA PRO A 245 1.78 -14.59 5.14
C PRO A 245 0.77 -13.42 5.25
N PRO A 246 -0.29 -13.39 4.43
CA PRO A 246 -1.35 -12.39 4.50
C PRO A 246 -2.27 -12.71 5.68
N VAL A 247 -1.92 -12.18 6.84
CA VAL A 247 -2.73 -12.28 8.06
C VAL A 247 -2.90 -10.87 8.63
N GLU A 248 -4.08 -10.60 9.18
CA GLU A 248 -4.34 -9.36 9.89
C GLU A 248 -3.46 -9.28 11.15
N ARG A 249 -2.65 -8.24 11.26
CA ARG A 249 -1.73 -8.01 12.37
C ARG A 249 -2.03 -6.65 12.98
N ARG A 250 -2.57 -6.65 14.21
CA ARG A 250 -2.69 -5.40 14.96
C ARG A 250 -1.30 -4.83 15.22
N THR A 251 -1.14 -3.57 14.88
CA THR A 251 0.09 -2.83 15.07
C THR A 251 0.39 -2.65 16.54
N ASN A 252 1.60 -2.98 16.96
CA ASN A 252 2.04 -2.83 18.33
C ASN A 252 2.34 -1.35 18.61
N VAL A 253 1.32 -0.61 19.05
CA VAL A 253 1.48 0.76 19.52
C VAL A 253 1.67 0.73 21.03
N VAL A 254 2.87 1.09 21.48
CA VAL A 254 3.17 1.24 22.91
C VAL A 254 2.91 2.70 23.29
N MET A 255 1.96 2.90 24.19
CA MET A 255 1.63 4.23 24.70
C MET A 255 2.70 4.70 25.66
N ALA A 256 3.16 5.94 25.48
CA ALA A 256 4.08 6.57 26.42
C ALA A 256 3.39 6.99 27.73
N ASP A 257 2.13 7.43 27.64
CA ASP A 257 1.32 7.85 28.78
C ASP A 257 0.03 7.03 28.88
N HIS A 258 -0.16 6.40 30.04
CA HIS A 258 -1.32 5.59 30.40
C HIS A 258 -2.31 6.35 31.33
N SER A 259 -2.13 7.65 31.49
CA SER A 259 -2.99 8.47 32.33
C SER A 259 -4.36 8.69 31.66
N ARG A 260 -5.43 8.53 32.45
CA ARG A 260 -6.79 8.81 32.00
C ARG A 260 -7.11 10.29 32.20
N ALA A 261 -6.92 11.09 31.15
CA ALA A 261 -7.21 12.54 31.18
C ALA A 261 -8.70 12.88 31.36
N VAL A 262 -9.61 12.03 30.86
CA VAL A 262 -11.07 12.23 30.95
C VAL A 262 -11.69 11.20 31.89
N ALA A 263 -12.17 11.66 33.05
CA ALA A 263 -12.71 10.79 34.08
C ALA A 263 -14.08 10.17 33.71
N GLN A 264 -14.98 10.95 33.11
CA GLN A 264 -16.32 10.47 32.73
C GLN A 264 -16.23 9.43 31.59
N PRO A 265 -17.28 8.60 31.36
CA PRO A 265 -17.39 7.79 30.16
C PRO A 265 -17.41 8.68 28.90
N TYR A 266 -16.66 8.28 27.88
CA TYR A 266 -16.58 9.04 26.63
C TYR A 266 -16.35 8.17 25.41
N VAL A 267 -16.76 8.72 24.28
CA VAL A 267 -16.57 8.16 22.93
C VAL A 267 -15.77 9.16 22.13
N CYS A 268 -14.74 8.69 21.44
CA CYS A 268 -13.99 9.49 20.48
C CYS A 268 -14.63 9.35 19.09
N ILE A 269 -14.69 10.46 18.35
CA ILE A 269 -15.14 10.48 16.96
C ILE A 269 -14.09 11.13 16.05
N ALA A 270 -14.05 10.69 14.79
CA ALA A 270 -13.28 11.34 13.73
C ALA A 270 -14.14 11.46 12.46
N ALA A 271 -14.42 12.70 12.08
CA ALA A 271 -15.30 13.06 10.98
C ALA A 271 -14.53 13.58 9.74
N GLN A 272 -13.22 13.82 9.82
CA GLN A 272 -12.42 14.31 8.70
C GLN A 272 -11.72 13.18 7.93
N ALA A 273 -11.53 13.38 6.62
CA ALA A 273 -10.85 12.43 5.75
C ALA A 273 -10.18 13.13 4.56
N SER A 274 -9.34 12.37 3.82
CA SER A 274 -8.53 12.91 2.71
C SER A 274 -9.28 13.10 1.39
N ALA A 275 -10.52 12.61 1.28
CA ALA A 275 -11.36 12.72 0.08
C ALA A 275 -12.84 12.69 0.48
N GLN A 276 -13.70 13.44 -0.21
CA GLN A 276 -15.12 13.59 0.14
C GLN A 276 -15.88 12.26 0.12
N CYS A 277 -15.48 11.32 -0.74
CA CYS A 277 -16.08 9.98 -0.79
C CYS A 277 -15.88 9.16 0.50
N LYS A 278 -14.86 9.49 1.31
CA LYS A 278 -14.62 8.86 2.61
C LYS A 278 -15.45 9.45 3.74
N TYR A 279 -16.03 10.64 3.56
CA TYR A 279 -16.88 11.29 4.56
C TYR A 279 -18.21 10.56 4.70
N TRP A 280 -18.82 10.69 5.89
CA TRP A 280 -20.21 10.34 6.08
C TRP A 280 -21.10 11.49 5.57
N ASN A 281 -21.50 11.41 4.31
CA ASN A 281 -22.22 12.48 3.60
C ASN A 281 -23.72 12.57 3.94
N ASN A 282 -24.20 11.81 4.94
CA ASN A 282 -25.58 11.96 5.40
C ASN A 282 -25.71 13.26 6.22
N PRO A 283 -26.57 14.21 5.83
CA PRO A 283 -26.64 15.54 6.46
C PRO A 283 -27.05 15.51 7.94
N ASP A 284 -27.82 14.50 8.35
CA ASP A 284 -28.27 14.33 9.73
C ASP A 284 -27.45 13.29 10.51
N GLY A 285 -26.50 12.62 9.85
CA GLY A 285 -25.78 11.46 10.36
C GLY A 285 -25.07 11.75 11.69
N TRP A 286 -24.04 12.59 11.64
CA TRP A 286 -23.24 12.93 12.81
C TRP A 286 -24.06 13.63 13.90
N ARG A 287 -24.95 14.56 13.52
CA ARG A 287 -25.82 15.28 14.46
C ARG A 287 -26.70 14.30 15.27
N GLY A 288 -27.34 13.35 14.59
CA GLY A 288 -28.16 12.33 15.23
C GLY A 288 -27.35 11.42 16.14
N LEU A 289 -26.17 10.96 15.70
CA LEU A 289 -25.29 10.12 16.50
C LEU A 289 -24.79 10.82 17.76
N VAL A 290 -24.30 12.06 17.65
CA VAL A 290 -23.78 12.84 18.79
C VAL A 290 -24.87 13.06 19.82
N ALA A 291 -26.09 13.43 19.39
CA ALA A 291 -27.23 13.62 20.28
C ALA A 291 -27.58 12.31 21.02
N HIS A 292 -27.60 11.17 20.31
CA HIS A 292 -27.86 9.86 20.90
C HIS A 292 -26.81 9.49 21.95
N LEU A 293 -25.52 9.58 21.62
CA LEU A 293 -24.43 9.26 22.55
C LEU A 293 -24.51 10.10 23.83
N LYS A 294 -24.80 11.39 23.71
CA LYS A 294 -25.00 12.27 24.88
C LYS A 294 -26.21 11.86 25.72
N ALA A 295 -27.33 11.49 25.09
CA ALA A 295 -28.50 10.98 25.80
C ALA A 295 -28.22 9.66 26.54
N ARG A 296 -27.24 8.88 26.06
CA ARG A 296 -26.71 7.68 26.75
C ARG A 296 -25.70 7.99 27.86
N GLY A 297 -25.40 9.27 28.12
CA GLY A 297 -24.51 9.71 29.19
C GLY A 297 -23.03 9.82 28.79
N TYR A 298 -22.70 9.68 27.50
CA TYR A 298 -21.32 9.83 27.02
C TYR A 298 -20.95 11.29 26.79
N ARG A 299 -19.71 11.63 27.15
CA ARG A 299 -19.00 12.74 26.48
C ARG A 299 -18.59 12.30 25.08
N VAL A 300 -18.67 13.20 24.11
CA VAL A 300 -18.37 12.89 22.70
C VAL A 300 -17.26 13.81 22.23
N LEU A 301 -16.07 13.26 22.01
CA LEU A 301 -14.86 14.04 21.75
C LEU A 301 -14.47 13.92 20.28
N CYS A 302 -14.45 15.03 19.54
CA CYS A 302 -13.95 15.04 18.17
C CYS A 302 -12.43 15.20 18.16
N ILE A 303 -11.72 14.19 17.66
CA ILE A 303 -10.25 14.10 17.76
C ILE A 303 -9.52 14.29 16.43
N ASP A 304 -10.23 14.81 15.41
CA ASP A 304 -9.66 15.10 14.09
C ASP A 304 -8.47 16.07 14.18
N ARG A 305 -7.57 16.02 13.20
CA ARG A 305 -6.48 17.01 13.10
C ARG A 305 -7.05 18.41 12.85
N ASP A 306 -7.95 18.50 11.88
CA ASP A 306 -8.51 19.77 11.42
C ASP A 306 -9.95 19.89 11.91
N ARG A 307 -10.31 21.06 12.43
CA ARG A 307 -11.69 21.36 12.81
C ARG A 307 -12.60 21.47 11.59
N GLU A 308 -12.06 21.97 10.48
CA GLU A 308 -12.73 22.12 9.20
C GLU A 308 -11.78 21.68 8.08
N TYR A 309 -12.25 20.84 7.17
CA TYR A 309 -11.44 20.37 6.04
C TYR A 309 -12.34 20.07 4.82
N GLY A 310 -11.86 20.39 3.63
CA GLY A 310 -12.55 20.08 2.39
C GLY A 310 -12.31 21.11 1.29
N LEU A 311 -13.24 21.17 0.34
CA LEU A 311 -13.14 22.10 -0.78
C LEU A 311 -13.38 23.54 -0.31
N PRO A 312 -12.70 24.53 -0.94
CA PRO A 312 -13.02 25.94 -0.73
C PRO A 312 -14.51 26.21 -0.96
N GLY A 313 -15.18 26.84 0.02
CA GLY A 313 -16.60 27.19 -0.04
C GLY A 313 -17.59 26.06 0.33
N ALA A 314 -17.12 24.83 0.53
CA ALA A 314 -17.92 23.71 1.02
C ALA A 314 -17.12 22.83 2.00
N PRO A 315 -16.63 23.40 3.13
CA PRO A 315 -15.86 22.63 4.11
C PRO A 315 -16.76 21.65 4.86
N ASN A 316 -16.19 20.48 5.21
CA ASN A 316 -16.77 19.62 6.22
C ASN A 316 -16.34 20.13 7.59
N THR A 317 -17.28 20.33 8.49
CA THR A 317 -17.01 20.90 9.81
C THR A 317 -17.10 19.82 10.90
N MET A 318 -16.42 20.06 12.02
CA MET A 318 -16.56 19.26 13.22
C MET A 318 -18.05 19.08 13.58
N PRO A 319 -18.51 17.86 13.89
CA PRO A 319 -19.89 17.59 14.25
C PRO A 319 -20.43 18.50 15.36
N GLU A 320 -21.62 19.07 15.12
CA GLU A 320 -22.30 19.91 16.11
C GLU A 320 -22.53 19.13 17.42
N GLY A 321 -22.24 19.78 18.53
CA GLY A 321 -22.36 19.20 19.87
C GLY A 321 -21.18 18.32 20.29
N ALA A 322 -20.28 17.90 19.41
CA ALA A 322 -19.04 17.25 19.84
C ALA A 322 -18.14 18.25 20.58
N GLU A 323 -17.40 17.75 21.57
CA GLU A 323 -16.38 18.51 22.27
C GLU A 323 -15.13 18.64 21.40
N ASP A 324 -14.56 19.84 21.36
CA ASP A 324 -13.42 20.14 20.50
C ASP A 324 -12.11 19.62 21.09
N PHE A 325 -11.71 18.43 20.65
CA PHE A 325 -10.40 17.86 20.91
C PHE A 325 -9.52 17.89 19.65
N THR A 326 -9.89 18.71 18.66
CA THR A 326 -9.19 18.78 17.37
C THR A 326 -7.80 19.39 17.51
N GLY A 327 -7.05 19.40 16.40
CA GLY A 327 -5.71 19.99 16.31
C GLY A 327 -4.64 18.96 15.94
N ALA A 328 -3.53 19.48 15.40
CA ALA A 328 -2.33 18.72 15.08
C ALA A 328 -1.52 18.39 16.35
N ARG A 329 -2.09 17.54 17.21
CA ARG A 329 -1.45 17.05 18.43
C ARG A 329 -0.57 15.82 18.15
N PRO A 330 0.44 15.55 18.98
CA PRO A 330 1.22 14.32 18.91
C PRO A 330 0.33 13.07 18.88
N LEU A 331 0.71 12.07 18.08
CA LEU A 331 -0.07 10.84 17.96
C LEU A 331 -0.10 10.03 19.25
N GLN A 332 0.92 10.14 20.10
CA GLN A 332 0.94 9.52 21.42
C GLN A 332 -0.16 10.08 22.34
N GLU A 333 -0.45 11.39 22.29
CA GLU A 333 -1.60 11.96 23.01
C GLU A 333 -2.93 11.41 22.47
N ARG A 334 -3.03 11.23 21.14
CA ARG A 334 -4.22 10.62 20.51
C ARG A 334 -4.37 9.16 20.91
N ALA A 335 -3.28 8.40 20.94
CA ALA A 335 -3.25 7.00 21.37
C ALA A 335 -3.71 6.84 22.82
N SER A 336 -3.16 7.66 23.73
CA SER A 336 -3.53 7.69 25.15
C SER A 336 -5.02 8.02 25.35
N LEU A 337 -5.52 9.09 24.71
CA LEU A 337 -6.94 9.44 24.76
C LEU A 337 -7.84 8.32 24.21
N LEU A 338 -7.45 7.71 23.09
CA LEU A 338 -8.23 6.62 22.49
C LEU A 338 -8.29 5.42 23.42
N ALA A 339 -7.17 4.97 23.98
CA ALA A 339 -7.10 3.75 24.78
C ALA A 339 -7.98 3.75 26.03
N HIS A 340 -8.39 4.93 26.50
CA HIS A 340 -9.31 5.10 27.62
C HIS A 340 -10.75 5.41 27.21
N ALA A 341 -11.06 5.56 25.92
CA ALA A 341 -12.41 5.70 25.41
C ALA A 341 -13.17 4.37 25.48
N ASP A 342 -14.48 4.43 25.67
CA ASP A 342 -15.31 3.21 25.70
C ASP A 342 -15.34 2.55 24.31
N PHE A 343 -15.38 3.36 23.26
CA PHE A 343 -15.21 2.97 21.87
C PHE A 343 -14.93 4.21 21.01
N PHE A 344 -14.67 3.97 19.73
CA PHE A 344 -14.41 4.99 18.72
C PHE A 344 -15.39 4.85 17.55
N VAL A 345 -15.86 5.97 17.01
CA VAL A 345 -16.66 6.01 15.76
C VAL A 345 -15.95 6.87 14.73
N GLY A 346 -15.63 6.29 13.57
CA GLY A 346 -14.90 7.03 12.55
C GLY A 346 -15.09 6.50 11.14
N LEU A 347 -14.35 7.13 10.24
CA LEU A 347 -14.40 6.86 8.80
C LEU A 347 -13.36 5.82 8.39
N SER A 348 -13.26 5.51 7.09
CA SER A 348 -12.10 4.80 6.53
C SER A 348 -10.86 5.72 6.46
N SER A 349 -10.38 6.17 7.62
CA SER A 349 -9.26 7.12 7.78
C SER A 349 -8.24 6.61 8.80
N GLY A 350 -7.09 7.31 8.90
CA GLY A 350 -5.99 6.89 9.76
C GLY A 350 -6.31 6.83 11.26
N LEU A 351 -7.27 7.63 11.75
CA LEU A 351 -7.65 7.60 13.17
C LEU A 351 -8.39 6.31 13.54
N SER A 352 -9.12 5.70 12.62
CA SER A 352 -9.71 4.37 12.82
C SER A 352 -8.65 3.28 12.98
N TRP A 353 -7.57 3.37 12.19
CA TRP A 353 -6.41 2.47 12.32
C TRP A 353 -5.70 2.67 13.65
N LEU A 354 -5.53 3.91 14.11
CA LEU A 354 -4.94 4.19 15.42
C LEU A 354 -5.80 3.65 16.56
N ALA A 355 -7.11 3.90 16.54
CA ALA A 355 -8.05 3.37 17.54
C ALA A 355 -8.01 1.83 17.61
N TRP A 356 -7.99 1.17 16.44
CA TRP A 356 -7.84 -0.27 16.35
C TRP A 356 -6.50 -0.77 16.89
N ALA A 357 -5.40 -0.08 16.57
CA ALA A 357 -4.05 -0.44 17.03
C ALA A 357 -3.92 -0.39 18.55
N VAL A 358 -4.52 0.61 19.21
CA VAL A 358 -4.53 0.71 20.68
C VAL A 358 -5.59 -0.17 21.35
N GLY A 359 -6.34 -0.96 20.58
CA GLY A 359 -7.26 -1.99 21.08
C GLY A 359 -8.65 -1.51 21.46
N VAL A 360 -9.04 -0.30 21.05
CA VAL A 360 -10.36 0.27 21.29
C VAL A 360 -11.36 -0.32 20.29
N PRO A 361 -12.61 -0.65 20.66
CA PRO A 361 -13.62 -1.06 19.69
C PRO A 361 -13.89 0.06 18.68
N VAL A 362 -13.92 -0.27 17.40
CA VAL A 362 -14.08 0.72 16.31
C VAL A 362 -15.37 0.47 15.54
N VAL A 363 -16.29 1.42 15.61
CA VAL A 363 -17.42 1.54 14.67
C VAL A 363 -16.93 2.28 13.44
N MET A 364 -16.88 1.60 12.28
CA MET A 364 -16.33 2.18 11.05
C MET A 364 -17.41 2.43 10.00
N ILE A 365 -17.64 3.71 9.70
CA ILE A 365 -18.58 4.17 8.68
C ILE A 365 -17.82 4.34 7.37
N SER A 366 -18.13 3.49 6.38
CA SER A 366 -17.59 3.65 5.02
C SER A 366 -18.47 2.96 3.99
N GLY A 367 -18.87 3.68 2.95
CA GLY A 367 -19.52 3.11 1.78
C GLY A 367 -18.63 3.10 0.54
N PHE A 368 -17.57 3.90 0.52
CA PHE A 368 -16.67 4.03 -0.64
C PHE A 368 -15.73 2.83 -0.79
N SER A 369 -15.43 2.13 0.31
CA SER A 369 -14.60 0.93 0.35
C SER A 369 -15.42 -0.29 0.76
N HIS A 370 -15.04 -1.45 0.22
CA HIS A 370 -15.59 -2.74 0.60
C HIS A 370 -15.15 -3.10 2.04
N PRO A 371 -15.94 -3.81 2.86
CA PRO A 371 -15.58 -4.17 4.24
C PRO A 371 -14.28 -4.96 4.44
N LYS A 372 -13.74 -5.56 3.36
CA LYS A 372 -12.44 -6.28 3.38
C LYS A 372 -11.23 -5.37 3.15
N ASN A 373 -11.45 -4.09 2.88
CA ASN A 373 -10.37 -3.17 2.51
C ASN A 373 -9.54 -2.74 3.73
N GLU A 374 -10.21 -2.46 4.85
CA GLU A 374 -9.57 -2.09 6.12
C GLU A 374 -9.36 -3.33 7.03
N PHE A 375 -9.05 -3.09 8.31
CA PHE A 375 -9.03 -4.13 9.34
C PHE A 375 -10.45 -4.62 9.67
N HIS A 376 -10.53 -5.85 10.17
CA HIS A 376 -11.77 -6.43 10.65
C HIS A 376 -12.26 -5.73 11.92
N THR A 377 -13.54 -5.32 11.88
CA THR A 377 -14.30 -4.95 13.07
C THR A 377 -15.72 -5.50 12.91
N PRO A 378 -16.32 -6.09 13.97
CA PRO A 378 -17.72 -6.50 13.92
C PRO A 378 -18.67 -5.30 13.81
N TRP A 379 -18.18 -4.08 14.07
CA TRP A 379 -18.96 -2.84 14.08
C TRP A 379 -18.81 -2.04 12.77
N ARG A 380 -18.60 -2.72 11.64
CA ARG A 380 -18.47 -2.10 10.31
C ARG A 380 -19.85 -1.67 9.79
N VAL A 381 -20.00 -0.39 9.44
CA VAL A 381 -21.24 0.17 8.90
C VAL A 381 -21.11 0.48 7.41
N ILE A 382 -21.85 -0.25 6.58
CA ILE A 382 -21.98 -0.06 5.14
C ILE A 382 -23.44 -0.30 4.73
N ASN A 383 -23.89 0.31 3.64
CA ASN A 383 -25.20 0.04 3.06
C ASN A 383 -25.05 -0.45 1.62
N PHE A 384 -25.50 -1.68 1.36
CA PHE A 384 -25.37 -2.33 0.05
C PHE A 384 -26.53 -2.06 -0.92
N HIS A 385 -27.57 -1.31 -0.51
CA HIS A 385 -28.67 -0.93 -1.39
C HIS A 385 -28.33 0.25 -2.32
N GLY A 386 -27.36 1.09 -1.92
CA GLY A 386 -26.84 2.19 -2.75
C GLY A 386 -25.55 1.82 -3.48
N CYS A 387 -25.07 2.72 -4.33
CA CYS A 387 -23.71 2.67 -4.87
C CYS A 387 -22.70 2.48 -3.74
N ASN A 388 -21.75 1.56 -3.86
CA ASN A 388 -20.77 1.29 -2.81
C ASN A 388 -19.46 0.73 -3.39
N SER A 389 -18.41 0.66 -2.56
CA SER A 389 -17.13 0.01 -2.85
C SER A 389 -16.42 0.56 -4.11
N CYS A 390 -16.57 1.85 -4.41
CA CYS A 390 -15.93 2.51 -5.55
C CYS A 390 -14.40 2.37 -5.56
N TYR A 391 -13.74 2.38 -4.39
CA TYR A 391 -12.29 2.16 -4.31
C TYR A 391 -11.87 0.79 -4.83
N ASN A 392 -12.70 -0.23 -4.57
CA ASN A 392 -12.40 -1.63 -4.86
C ASN A 392 -12.79 -2.05 -6.29
N ASP A 393 -13.29 -1.11 -7.09
CA ASP A 393 -13.67 -1.35 -8.49
C ASP A 393 -12.42 -1.28 -9.39
N THR A 394 -12.04 -2.41 -9.97
CA THR A 394 -10.82 -2.52 -10.78
C THR A 394 -10.93 -1.87 -12.16
N THR A 395 -12.11 -1.41 -12.55
CA THR A 395 -12.32 -0.69 -13.83
C THR A 395 -12.08 0.81 -13.70
N VAL A 396 -11.88 1.33 -12.48
CA VAL A 396 -11.67 2.76 -12.21
C VAL A 396 -10.41 2.98 -11.38
N GLU A 397 -9.60 3.95 -11.79
CA GLU A 397 -8.44 4.37 -10.99
C GLU A 397 -8.88 5.41 -9.94
N PHE A 398 -8.30 5.31 -8.74
CA PHE A 398 -8.51 6.32 -7.71
C PHE A 398 -7.73 7.59 -8.05
N ASP A 399 -8.42 8.73 -8.08
CA ASP A 399 -7.81 10.05 -8.23
C ASP A 399 -7.68 10.72 -6.86
N SER A 400 -6.56 11.42 -6.65
CA SER A 400 -6.35 12.27 -5.48
C SER A 400 -7.23 13.53 -5.44
N ASP A 401 -8.01 13.81 -6.49
CA ASP A 401 -9.06 14.83 -6.43
C ASP A 401 -9.98 14.58 -5.21
N PHE A 402 -10.07 15.58 -4.34
CA PHE A 402 -10.90 15.52 -3.15
C PHE A 402 -12.37 15.24 -3.49
N GLY A 403 -12.84 15.68 -4.67
CA GLY A 403 -14.19 15.47 -5.16
C GLY A 403 -14.45 14.11 -5.83
N TRP A 404 -13.51 13.17 -5.81
CA TRP A 404 -13.58 11.93 -6.59
C TRP A 404 -14.84 11.09 -6.28
N CYS A 405 -15.65 10.83 -7.31
CA CYS A 405 -16.81 9.95 -7.29
C CYS A 405 -17.02 9.37 -8.70
N PRO A 406 -16.41 8.24 -9.04
CA PRO A 406 -16.23 7.83 -10.45
C PRO A 406 -17.55 7.48 -11.15
N ARG A 407 -18.58 7.08 -10.40
CA ARG A 407 -19.87 6.63 -10.95
C ARG A 407 -20.95 7.70 -11.00
N HIS A 408 -20.88 8.72 -10.12
CA HIS A 408 -21.96 9.69 -9.89
C HIS A 408 -21.45 11.13 -9.72
N ALA A 409 -20.29 11.49 -10.31
CA ALA A 409 -19.70 12.83 -10.14
C ALA A 409 -20.64 13.99 -10.55
N GLY A 410 -21.51 13.75 -11.54
CA GLY A 410 -22.35 14.76 -12.18
C GLY A 410 -23.86 14.61 -11.95
N ASP A 411 -24.29 13.76 -11.01
CA ASP A 411 -25.71 13.52 -10.77
C ASP A 411 -26.11 13.61 -9.29
N ALA A 412 -27.40 13.47 -9.01
CA ALA A 412 -27.98 13.61 -7.67
C ALA A 412 -27.60 12.47 -6.71
N LEU A 413 -26.98 11.39 -7.20
CA LEU A 413 -26.50 10.26 -6.41
C LEU A 413 -25.01 10.41 -6.04
N ARG A 414 -24.41 11.58 -6.25
CA ARG A 414 -23.04 11.84 -5.81
C ARG A 414 -22.89 11.53 -4.32
N TYR A 415 -21.90 10.69 -4.01
CA TYR A 415 -21.64 10.16 -2.66
C TYR A 415 -22.82 9.39 -2.01
N GLN A 416 -23.75 8.86 -2.82
CA GLN A 416 -24.84 7.99 -2.34
C GLN A 416 -24.31 6.90 -1.41
N CYS A 417 -23.09 6.39 -1.64
CA CYS A 417 -22.42 5.39 -0.82
C CYS A 417 -22.40 5.69 0.68
N THR A 418 -22.35 6.96 1.08
CA THR A 418 -22.42 7.31 2.50
C THR A 418 -23.63 8.17 2.85
N THR A 419 -24.28 8.83 1.89
CA THR A 419 -25.55 9.54 2.13
C THR A 419 -26.67 8.60 2.58
N VAL A 420 -26.74 7.38 2.04
CA VAL A 420 -27.79 6.39 2.38
C VAL A 420 -27.54 5.66 3.72
N ILE A 421 -26.38 5.84 4.33
CA ILE A 421 -26.10 5.34 5.68
C ILE A 421 -26.77 6.31 6.66
N THR A 422 -27.88 5.91 7.26
CA THR A 422 -28.66 6.78 8.15
C THR A 422 -28.08 6.83 9.56
N ALA A 423 -28.40 7.89 10.32
CA ALA A 423 -28.07 7.94 11.75
C ALA A 423 -28.62 6.72 12.49
N GLY A 424 -29.85 6.30 12.21
CA GLY A 424 -30.47 5.12 12.81
C GLY A 424 -29.69 3.82 12.57
N GLN A 425 -29.13 3.63 11.37
CA GLN A 425 -28.28 2.48 11.06
C GLN A 425 -27.03 2.47 11.95
N VAL A 426 -26.33 3.61 12.06
CA VAL A 426 -25.12 3.72 12.89
C VAL A 426 -25.45 3.58 14.38
N ILE A 427 -26.55 4.18 14.83
CA ILE A 427 -27.04 4.10 16.21
C ILE A 427 -27.34 2.66 16.61
N SER A 428 -27.97 1.86 15.75
CA SER A 428 -28.22 0.43 16.02
C SER A 428 -26.93 -0.33 16.32
N VAL A 429 -25.90 -0.13 15.48
CA VAL A 429 -24.58 -0.77 15.66
C VAL A 429 -23.89 -0.29 16.95
N VAL A 430 -24.02 1.00 17.26
CA VAL A 430 -23.50 1.58 18.51
C VAL A 430 -24.21 0.99 19.73
N ASP A 431 -25.54 0.85 19.69
CA ASP A 431 -26.31 0.30 20.79
C ASP A 431 -26.03 -1.19 21.00
N GLU A 432 -25.84 -1.96 19.93
CA GLU A 432 -25.34 -3.35 20.00
C GLU A 432 -23.97 -3.43 20.66
N LEU A 433 -23.04 -2.54 20.29
CA LEU A 433 -21.71 -2.46 20.90
C LEU A 433 -21.79 -2.10 22.39
N ILE A 434 -22.60 -1.12 22.76
CA ILE A 434 -22.82 -0.73 24.16
C ILE A 434 -23.39 -1.91 24.96
N ALA A 435 -24.39 -2.61 24.41
CA ALA A 435 -24.97 -3.77 25.05
C ALA A 435 -23.96 -4.91 25.23
N ALA A 436 -23.15 -5.20 24.20
CA ALA A 436 -22.10 -6.23 24.26
C ALA A 436 -21.05 -5.93 25.34
N ARG A 437 -20.72 -4.64 25.56
CA ARG A 437 -19.80 -4.21 26.62
C ARG A 437 -20.42 -4.21 28.02
N GLY A 438 -21.72 -4.01 28.14
CA GLY A 438 -22.42 -4.06 29.43
C GLY A 438 -22.65 -5.47 29.97
N ALA A 439 -22.52 -6.48 29.10
CA ALA A 439 -22.67 -7.90 29.44
C ALA A 439 -21.35 -8.60 29.83
N SER A 440 -20.21 -7.94 29.59
CA SER A 440 -18.84 -8.38 29.96
C SER A 440 -18.37 -7.70 31.22
#